data_AF-A0A2E2BFL9-F1
#
_entry.id   AF-A0A2E2BFL9-F1
#
_cell.length_a   1.000
_cell.length_b   1.000
_cell.length_c   1.000
_cell.angle_alpha   90.00
_cell.angle_beta   90.00
_cell.angle_gamma   90.00
#
_symmetry.space_group_name_H-M   'P 1'
#
loop_
_entity.id
_entity.type
_entity.pdbx_description
1 polymer ?
#
loop_
_entity_poly.entity_id
_entity_poly.type
_entity_poly.pdbx_seq_one_letter_code
_entity_poly.pdbx_strand_id
1 'polypeptide(L)'
;MINNFKQSIPSFFLVLGYLVYFILLFKTSFSISVIWMMILIYLWLSTSLYFNIYNANSFIKILSCSGIFVALSMFFLNGVEEVPFPEGAVVFHAEGIAQALFLLFLCSIPIVLKLIPENTIILNNSIDTKSNSRDIKGKNQSEDWEEATIEDLESGEFETL
;
A
#
# COMPACT_ATOMS: atom_id res chain seq x y z
N MET A 1 -3.60 31.44 8.01
CA MET A 1 -4.23 31.29 6.67
C MET A 1 -3.21 30.88 5.59
N ILE A 2 -2.04 31.52 5.52
CA ILE A 2 -0.97 31.22 4.53
C ILE A 2 -0.43 29.77 4.59
N ASN A 3 -0.30 29.17 5.78
CA ASN A 3 0.18 27.79 5.92
C ASN A 3 -0.75 26.76 5.27
N ASN A 4 -2.08 26.98 5.31
CA ASN A 4 -3.07 26.07 4.71
C ASN A 4 -3.02 26.10 3.18
N PHE A 5 -2.74 27.28 2.60
CA PHE A 5 -2.54 27.43 1.16
C PHE A 5 -1.30 26.69 0.69
N LYS A 6 -0.16 26.91 1.37
CA LYS A 6 1.11 26.24 1.04
C LYS A 6 0.98 24.71 1.03
N GLN A 7 0.18 24.17 1.96
CA GLN A 7 -0.09 22.75 2.07
C GLN A 7 -0.94 22.17 0.92
N SER A 8 -1.77 22.99 0.29
CA SER A 8 -2.72 22.56 -0.75
C SER A 8 -2.16 22.68 -2.18
N ILE A 9 -1.06 23.42 -2.37
CA ILE A 9 -0.43 23.66 -3.68
C ILE A 9 -0.08 22.36 -4.44
N PRO A 10 0.59 21.36 -3.83
CA PRO A 10 0.95 20.14 -4.56
C PRO A 10 -0.30 19.37 -5.04
N SER A 11 -1.34 19.33 -4.22
CA SER A 11 -2.61 18.66 -4.55
C SER A 11 -3.35 19.37 -5.68
N PHE A 12 -3.36 20.70 -5.70
CA PHE A 12 -3.95 21.48 -6.79
C PHE A 12 -3.22 21.21 -8.12
N PHE A 13 -1.88 21.17 -8.10
CA PHE A 13 -1.09 20.88 -9.29
C PHE A 13 -1.37 19.47 -9.84
N LEU A 14 -1.56 18.48 -8.96
CA LEU A 14 -1.96 17.12 -9.37
C LEU A 14 -3.30 17.11 -10.11
N VAL A 15 -4.34 17.74 -9.54
CA VAL A 15 -5.67 17.76 -10.16
C VAL A 15 -5.61 18.42 -11.54
N LEU A 16 -4.93 19.56 -11.65
CA LEU A 16 -4.73 20.23 -12.92
C LEU A 16 -3.95 19.36 -13.91
N GLY A 17 -2.90 18.69 -13.46
CA GLY A 17 -2.10 17.79 -14.27
C GLY A 17 -2.89 16.60 -14.82
N TYR A 18 -3.79 16.01 -14.03
CA TYR A 18 -4.68 14.94 -14.48
C TYR A 18 -5.67 15.43 -15.54
N LEU A 19 -6.18 16.65 -15.44
CA LEU A 19 -7.01 17.23 -16.51
C LEU A 19 -6.23 17.35 -17.82
N VAL A 20 -4.98 17.83 -17.75
CA VAL A 20 -4.11 17.90 -18.93
C VAL A 20 -3.82 16.51 -19.50
N TYR A 21 -3.64 15.50 -18.65
CA TYR A 21 -3.49 14.11 -19.08
C TYR A 21 -4.67 13.65 -19.94
N PHE A 22 -5.92 13.84 -19.49
CA PHE A 22 -7.09 13.46 -20.28
C PHE A 22 -7.19 14.24 -21.60
N ILE A 23 -6.86 15.54 -21.59
CA ILE A 23 -6.83 16.34 -22.82
C ILE A 23 -5.81 15.76 -23.82
N LEU A 24 -4.61 15.39 -23.36
CA LEU A 24 -3.60 14.78 -24.21
C LEU A 24 -4.03 13.41 -24.73
N LEU A 25 -4.72 12.62 -23.89
CA LEU A 25 -5.20 11.28 -24.23
C LEU A 25 -6.14 11.31 -25.43
N PHE A 26 -7.07 12.27 -25.49
CA PHE A 26 -8.04 12.39 -26.58
C PHE A 26 -7.52 13.13 -27.81
N LYS A 27 -6.52 14.02 -27.67
CA LYS A 27 -6.08 14.89 -28.79
C LYS A 27 -4.78 14.45 -29.46
N THR A 28 -3.97 13.63 -28.81
CA THR A 28 -2.62 13.29 -29.29
C THR A 28 -2.42 11.78 -29.34
N SER A 29 -1.32 11.26 -28.79
CA SER A 29 -1.06 9.83 -28.69
C SER A 29 -1.06 9.38 -27.22
N PHE A 30 -1.38 8.11 -27.02
CA PHE A 30 -1.31 7.47 -25.70
C PHE A 30 0.06 7.64 -25.06
N SER A 31 1.14 7.41 -25.83
CA SER A 31 2.52 7.52 -25.35
C SER A 31 2.85 8.90 -24.78
N ILE A 32 2.44 9.99 -25.46
CA ILE A 32 2.67 11.36 -24.98
C ILE A 32 1.93 11.59 -23.66
N SER A 33 0.72 11.07 -23.54
CA SER A 33 -0.10 11.17 -22.33
C SER A 33 0.54 10.44 -21.15
N VAL A 34 1.12 9.25 -21.38
CA VAL A 34 1.86 8.51 -20.35
C VAL A 34 3.14 9.25 -19.92
N ILE A 35 3.89 9.80 -20.88
CA ILE A 35 5.07 10.63 -20.58
C ILE A 35 4.68 11.83 -19.70
N TRP A 36 3.57 12.49 -20.02
CA TRP A 36 3.05 13.59 -19.21
C TRP A 36 2.71 13.15 -17.78
N MET A 37 2.09 11.98 -17.60
CA MET A 37 1.81 11.42 -16.26
C MET A 37 3.10 11.17 -15.46
N MET A 38 4.15 10.66 -16.10
CA MET A 38 5.45 10.49 -15.44
C MET A 38 6.00 11.84 -14.97
N ILE A 39 5.99 12.86 -15.83
CA ILE A 39 6.43 14.22 -15.50
C ILE A 39 5.62 14.79 -14.34
N LEU A 40 4.29 14.60 -14.36
CA LEU A 40 3.39 15.08 -13.31
C LEU A 40 3.74 14.49 -11.93
N ILE A 41 3.99 13.17 -11.87
CA ILE A 41 4.37 12.50 -10.63
C ILE A 41 5.70 13.05 -10.10
N TYR A 42 6.71 13.22 -10.98
CA TYR A 42 8.00 13.79 -10.58
C TYR A 42 7.88 15.25 -10.13
N LEU A 43 7.03 16.04 -10.78
CA LEU A 43 6.80 17.43 -10.41
C LEU A 43 6.08 17.53 -9.06
N TRP A 44 5.07 16.68 -8.82
CA TRP A 44 4.45 16.58 -7.51
C TRP A 44 5.45 16.18 -6.42
N LEU A 45 6.28 15.15 -6.67
CA LEU A 45 7.30 14.69 -5.73
C LEU A 45 8.28 15.83 -5.40
N SER A 46 8.80 16.50 -6.43
CA SER A 46 9.75 17.62 -6.27
C SER A 46 9.13 18.77 -5.47
N THR A 47 7.87 19.12 -5.77
CA THR A 47 7.15 20.19 -5.07
C THR A 47 6.85 19.81 -3.63
N SER A 48 6.49 18.55 -3.38
CA SER A 48 6.21 18.02 -2.04
C SER A 48 7.46 18.03 -1.16
N LEU A 49 8.62 17.65 -1.72
CA LEU A 49 9.91 17.73 -1.05
C LEU A 49 10.33 19.17 -0.78
N TYR A 50 10.22 20.06 -1.77
CA TYR A 50 10.56 21.48 -1.62
C TYR A 50 9.77 22.16 -0.48
N PHE A 51 8.51 21.78 -0.29
CA PHE A 51 7.67 22.33 0.77
C PHE A 51 7.75 21.58 2.11
N ASN A 52 8.55 20.50 2.21
CA ASN A 52 8.63 19.61 3.38
C ASN A 52 7.28 19.01 3.81
N ILE A 53 6.39 18.72 2.84
CA ILE A 53 5.06 18.09 3.08
C ILE A 53 5.08 16.61 2.65
N TYR A 54 6.24 16.11 2.24
CA TYR A 54 6.38 14.76 1.71
C TYR A 54 5.95 13.69 2.71
N ASN A 55 5.16 12.74 2.21
CA ASN A 55 4.77 11.54 2.94
C ASN A 55 4.82 10.35 1.98
N ALA A 56 5.57 9.30 2.35
CA ALA A 56 5.70 8.07 1.56
C ALA A 56 4.34 7.41 1.28
N ASN A 57 3.39 7.47 2.23
CA ASN A 57 2.04 6.97 2.04
C ASN A 57 1.28 7.73 0.95
N SER A 58 1.40 9.06 0.92
CA SER A 58 0.80 9.88 -0.11
C SER A 58 1.41 9.59 -1.48
N PHE A 59 2.75 9.44 -1.54
CA PHE A 59 3.45 9.11 -2.78
C PHE A 59 3.00 7.77 -3.36
N ILE A 60 2.94 6.71 -2.54
CA ILE A 60 2.46 5.38 -2.95
C ILE A 60 1.04 5.48 -3.52
N LYS A 61 0.14 6.20 -2.82
CA LYS A 61 -1.24 6.39 -3.29
C LYS A 61 -1.30 7.12 -4.63
N ILE A 62 -0.52 8.18 -4.81
CA ILE A 62 -0.50 8.98 -6.04
C ILE A 62 0.08 8.18 -7.21
N LEU A 63 1.19 7.48 -6.98
CA LEU A 63 1.85 6.63 -7.98
C LEU A 63 0.90 5.53 -8.46
N SER A 64 0.29 4.81 -7.51
CA SER A 64 -0.63 3.73 -7.84
C SER A 64 -1.93 4.24 -8.47
N CYS A 65 -2.51 5.33 -7.98
CA CYS A 65 -3.71 5.94 -8.59
C CYS A 65 -3.44 6.40 -10.03
N SER A 66 -2.30 7.05 -10.26
CA SER A 66 -1.85 7.44 -11.60
C SER A 66 -1.69 6.23 -12.51
N GLY A 67 -1.08 5.16 -12.01
CA GLY A 67 -0.92 3.91 -12.73
C GLY A 67 -2.24 3.23 -13.08
N ILE A 68 -3.22 3.26 -12.16
CA ILE A 68 -4.58 2.77 -12.41
C ILE A 68 -5.24 3.57 -13.54
N PHE A 69 -5.12 4.90 -13.56
CA PHE A 69 -5.63 5.71 -14.67
C PHE A 69 -4.99 5.34 -16.00
N VAL A 70 -3.67 5.14 -16.03
CA VAL A 70 -2.98 4.72 -17.27
C VAL A 70 -3.43 3.33 -17.72
N ALA A 71 -3.57 2.38 -16.80
CA ALA A 71 -4.06 1.04 -17.10
C ALA A 71 -5.50 1.05 -17.62
N LEU A 72 -6.37 1.88 -17.03
CA LEU A 72 -7.74 2.05 -17.50
C LEU A 72 -7.79 2.65 -18.90
N SER A 73 -6.99 3.68 -19.17
CA SER A 73 -6.85 4.26 -20.52
C SER A 73 -6.35 3.22 -21.53
N MET A 74 -5.36 2.40 -21.15
CA MET A 74 -4.85 1.32 -22.00
C MET A 74 -5.92 0.26 -22.30
N PHE A 75 -6.75 -0.09 -21.31
CA PHE A 75 -7.85 -1.02 -21.49
C PHE A 75 -8.84 -0.53 -22.56
N PHE A 76 -9.25 0.74 -22.49
CA PHE A 76 -10.18 1.29 -23.47
C PHE A 76 -9.56 1.51 -24.85
N LEU A 77 -8.26 1.85 -24.93
CA LEU A 77 -7.59 2.10 -26.20
C LEU A 77 -7.18 0.83 -26.95
N ASN A 78 -6.75 -0.20 -26.22
CA ASN A 78 -6.17 -1.41 -26.82
C ASN A 78 -7.04 -2.66 -26.60
N GLY A 79 -7.88 -2.66 -25.58
CA GLY A 79 -8.71 -3.82 -25.22
C GLY A 79 -10.12 -3.77 -25.81
N VAL A 80 -10.60 -2.58 -26.18
CA VAL A 80 -11.96 -2.35 -26.68
C VAL A 80 -11.86 -1.65 -28.04
N GLU A 81 -12.32 -2.32 -29.09
CA GLU A 81 -12.42 -1.72 -30.42
C GLU A 81 -13.89 -1.72 -30.88
N GLU A 82 -14.32 -0.59 -31.45
CA GLU A 82 -15.60 -0.49 -32.13
C GLU A 82 -15.39 -0.83 -33.61
N VAL A 83 -16.04 -1.89 -34.09
CA VAL A 83 -15.99 -2.23 -35.51
C VAL A 83 -17.10 -1.50 -36.29
N PRO A 84 -16.81 -1.04 -37.52
CA PRO A 84 -17.83 -0.41 -38.36
C PRO A 84 -18.87 -1.42 -38.85
N PHE A 85 -20.04 -0.90 -39.23
CA PHE A 85 -21.21 -1.61 -39.76
C PHE A 85 -20.86 -2.75 -40.77
N PRO A 86 -21.61 -3.88 -40.79
CA PRO A 86 -23.02 -4.03 -40.39
C PRO A 86 -23.31 -4.34 -38.93
N GLU A 87 -22.30 -4.70 -38.13
CA GLU A 87 -22.48 -4.86 -36.70
C GLU A 87 -21.65 -3.82 -35.97
N GLY A 88 -22.31 -2.89 -35.27
CA GLY A 88 -21.70 -2.01 -34.27
C GLY A 88 -21.29 -2.82 -33.02
N ALA A 89 -20.63 -3.95 -33.25
CA ALA A 89 -20.18 -4.86 -32.22
C ALA A 89 -18.95 -4.25 -31.53
N VAL A 90 -18.87 -4.44 -30.23
CA VAL A 90 -17.66 -4.16 -29.47
C VAL A 90 -16.81 -5.42 -29.51
N VAL A 91 -15.64 -5.34 -30.13
CA VAL A 91 -14.68 -6.45 -30.16
C VAL A 91 -13.70 -6.27 -29.01
N PHE A 92 -13.60 -7.31 -28.20
CA PHE A 92 -12.67 -7.36 -27.08
C PHE A 92 -11.36 -8.03 -27.49
N HIS A 93 -10.28 -7.28 -27.42
CA HIS A 93 -8.94 -7.76 -27.72
C HIS A 93 -8.31 -8.33 -26.45
N ALA A 94 -8.31 -9.66 -26.32
CA ALA A 94 -7.77 -10.35 -25.14
C ALA A 94 -6.32 -9.94 -24.83
N GLU A 95 -5.49 -9.71 -25.85
CA GLU A 95 -4.11 -9.24 -25.67
C GLU A 95 -4.05 -7.84 -25.04
N GLY A 96 -4.80 -6.87 -25.57
CA GLY A 96 -4.85 -5.51 -25.01
C GLY A 96 -5.42 -5.48 -23.59
N ILE A 97 -6.43 -6.32 -23.32
CA ILE A 97 -7.00 -6.51 -21.99
C ILE A 97 -5.96 -7.10 -21.03
N ALA A 98 -5.24 -8.14 -21.44
CA ALA A 98 -4.21 -8.77 -20.62
C ALA A 98 -3.09 -7.79 -20.28
N GLN A 99 -2.63 -6.99 -21.23
CA GLN A 99 -1.62 -5.96 -21.00
C GLN A 99 -2.10 -4.88 -20.01
N ALA A 100 -3.34 -4.40 -20.17
CA ALA A 100 -3.91 -3.40 -19.27
C ALA A 100 -4.10 -3.95 -17.83
N LEU A 101 -4.59 -5.19 -17.69
CA LEU A 101 -4.75 -5.85 -16.40
C LEU A 101 -3.40 -6.14 -15.74
N PHE A 102 -2.38 -6.52 -16.52
CA PHE A 102 -1.04 -6.71 -16.01
C PHE A 102 -0.44 -5.40 -15.47
N LEU A 103 -0.64 -4.29 -16.19
CA LEU A 103 -0.21 -2.97 -15.72
C LEU A 103 -0.98 -2.56 -14.45
N LEU A 104 -2.29 -2.78 -14.41
CA LEU A 104 -3.12 -2.53 -13.22
C LEU A 104 -2.61 -3.32 -12.01
N PHE A 105 -2.30 -4.61 -12.21
CA PHE A 105 -1.73 -5.48 -11.19
C PHE A 105 -0.41 -4.91 -10.66
N LEU A 106 0.55 -4.59 -11.53
CA LEU A 106 1.84 -4.01 -11.14
C LEU A 106 1.67 -2.71 -10.35
N CYS A 107 0.78 -1.82 -10.79
CA CYS A 107 0.52 -0.55 -10.12
C CYS A 107 -0.19 -0.72 -8.76
N SER A 108 -0.90 -1.83 -8.54
CA SER A 108 -1.58 -2.14 -7.28
C SER A 108 -0.65 -2.73 -6.21
N ILE A 109 0.48 -3.35 -6.59
CA ILE A 109 1.43 -3.99 -5.66
C ILE A 109 1.86 -3.04 -4.52
N PRO A 110 2.30 -1.80 -4.78
CA PRO A 110 2.74 -0.89 -3.71
C PRO A 110 1.64 -0.58 -2.69
N ILE A 111 0.38 -0.51 -3.14
CA ILE A 111 -0.77 -0.34 -2.25
C ILE A 111 -0.96 -1.60 -1.42
N VAL A 112 -1.03 -2.77 -2.05
CA VAL A 112 -1.31 -4.04 -1.36
C VAL A 112 -0.24 -4.33 -0.30
N LEU A 113 1.04 -4.14 -0.62
CA LEU A 113 2.15 -4.32 0.33
C LEU A 113 2.02 -3.43 1.56
N LYS A 114 1.45 -2.23 1.40
CA LYS A 114 1.21 -1.31 2.51
C LYS A 114 0.05 -1.73 3.41
N LEU A 115 -0.91 -2.51 2.91
CA LEU A 115 -2.03 -3.01 3.71
C LEU A 115 -1.62 -4.17 4.61
N ILE A 116 -0.48 -4.81 4.35
CA ILE A 116 0.05 -5.89 5.19
C ILE A 116 0.52 -5.27 6.52
N PRO A 117 -0.11 -5.60 7.66
CA PRO A 117 0.34 -5.10 8.95
C PRO A 117 1.75 -5.62 9.25
N GLU A 118 2.63 -4.74 9.72
CA GLU A 118 4.03 -5.04 10.08
C GLU A 118 4.15 -6.20 11.10
N ASN A 119 3.06 -6.56 11.78
CA ASN A 119 3.02 -7.67 12.73
C ASN A 119 3.11 -9.07 12.09
N THR A 120 2.95 -9.20 10.76
CA THR A 120 2.99 -10.50 10.08
C THR A 120 4.39 -10.91 9.64
N ILE A 121 5.32 -9.97 9.50
CA ILE A 121 6.70 -10.27 9.05
C ILE A 121 7.60 -10.68 10.24
N ILE A 122 7.25 -10.31 11.47
CA ILE A 122 8.01 -10.69 12.68
C ILE A 122 7.71 -12.14 13.13
N LEU A 123 6.64 -12.78 12.64
CA LEU A 123 6.28 -14.13 13.09
C LEU A 123 7.12 -15.26 12.45
N ASN A 124 7.90 -15.00 11.40
CA ASN A 124 8.68 -16.05 10.72
C ASN A 124 10.18 -16.10 11.07
N ASN A 125 10.66 -15.22 11.96
CA ASN A 125 12.01 -15.32 12.53
C ASN A 125 12.02 -15.74 14.02
N SER A 126 10.90 -16.25 14.53
CA SER A 126 10.80 -16.80 15.89
C SER A 126 10.28 -18.24 15.90
N ILE A 127 10.97 -19.10 15.13
CA ILE A 127 11.09 -20.54 15.37
C ILE A 127 12.61 -20.77 15.36
N ASP A 128 13.37 -21.02 16.42
CA ASP A 128 13.17 -21.34 17.82
C ASP A 128 14.26 -20.62 18.61
N THR A 129 13.92 -19.65 19.47
CA THR A 129 14.70 -19.46 20.71
C THR A 129 13.87 -18.75 21.78
N LYS A 130 13.61 -19.50 22.86
CA LYS A 130 13.20 -19.08 24.21
C LYS A 130 11.74 -18.63 24.43
N SER A 131 10.99 -19.57 25.01
CA SER A 131 10.31 -19.43 26.31
C SER A 131 9.88 -18.01 26.70
N ASN A 132 8.66 -17.67 26.29
CA ASN A 132 7.54 -17.29 27.15
C ASN A 132 7.84 -16.32 28.32
N SER A 133 7.39 -15.07 28.18
CA SER A 133 6.91 -14.28 29.33
C SER A 133 5.84 -13.30 28.87
N ARG A 134 4.58 -13.62 29.24
CA ARG A 134 3.42 -12.73 29.18
C ARG A 134 3.49 -11.80 30.38
N ASP A 135 3.26 -10.51 30.17
CA ASP A 135 3.09 -9.56 31.25
C ASP A 135 1.57 -9.26 31.39
N ILE A 136 0.94 -9.91 32.38
CA ILE A 136 -0.40 -9.55 32.87
C ILE A 136 -0.21 -9.12 34.32
N LYS A 137 -0.42 -7.83 34.55
CA LYS A 137 -0.43 -7.19 35.85
C LYS A 137 -1.66 -7.65 36.65
N GLY A 138 -1.44 -8.52 37.63
CA GLY A 138 -2.43 -8.95 38.61
C GLY A 138 -1.76 -9.16 39.96
N LYS A 139 -2.13 -8.35 40.94
CA LYS A 139 -1.65 -8.44 42.33
C LYS A 139 -2.15 -9.73 42.96
N ASN A 140 -1.28 -10.73 43.07
CA ASN A 140 -1.37 -11.83 44.02
C ASN A 140 0.05 -12.06 44.53
N GLN A 141 0.22 -12.14 45.84
CA GLN A 141 1.48 -12.57 46.45
C GLN A 141 1.74 -13.98 45.92
N SER A 142 2.64 -14.11 44.95
CA SER A 142 3.23 -15.40 44.64
C SER A 142 4.15 -15.70 45.80
N GLU A 143 3.67 -16.49 46.74
CA GLU A 143 4.56 -17.34 47.52
C GLU A 143 5.45 -18.05 46.49
N ASP A 144 6.74 -17.68 46.47
CA ASP A 144 7.75 -18.42 45.74
C ASP A 144 7.85 -19.78 46.44
N TRP A 145 7.01 -20.71 46.00
CA TRP A 145 7.08 -22.10 46.40
C TRP A 145 8.38 -22.68 45.87
N GLU A 146 9.36 -22.84 46.75
CA GLU A 146 10.59 -23.55 46.45
C GLU A 146 10.31 -25.06 46.35
N GLU A 147 11.03 -25.74 45.46
CA GLU A 147 10.92 -27.19 45.32
C GLU A 147 11.38 -27.85 46.63
N ALA A 148 10.50 -28.67 47.24
CA ALA A 148 10.78 -29.29 48.52
C ALA A 148 12.07 -30.11 48.44
N THR A 149 12.98 -29.86 49.38
CA THR A 149 14.23 -30.61 49.44
C THR A 149 13.95 -32.03 49.92
N ILE A 150 14.82 -32.97 49.59
CA ILE A 150 14.73 -34.36 50.06
C ILE A 150 14.69 -34.45 51.59
N GLU A 151 15.39 -33.55 52.30
CA GLU A 151 15.29 -33.47 53.76
C GLU A 151 13.90 -33.04 54.24
N ASP A 152 13.21 -32.15 53.51
CA ASP A 152 11.87 -31.67 53.88
C ASP A 152 10.83 -32.80 53.75
N LEU A 153 10.95 -33.63 52.70
CA LEU A 153 10.14 -34.82 52.47
C LEU A 153 10.28 -35.89 53.57
N GLU A 154 11.46 -36.01 54.18
CA GLU A 154 11.72 -36.98 55.27
C GLU A 154 11.47 -36.41 56.67
N SER A 155 11.38 -35.08 56.81
CA SER A 155 11.22 -34.40 58.11
C SER A 155 9.86 -34.65 58.77
N GLY A 156 8.82 -34.94 57.97
CA GLY A 156 7.46 -35.15 58.45
C GLY A 156 6.74 -33.90 58.97
N GLU A 157 7.36 -32.71 58.87
CA GLU A 157 6.72 -31.43 59.18
C GLU A 157 6.19 -30.79 57.89
N PHE A 158 4.87 -30.82 57.73
CA PHE A 158 4.17 -30.15 56.63
C PHE A 158 3.40 -28.95 57.18
N GLU A 159 3.47 -27.82 56.48
CA GLU A 159 2.60 -26.68 56.78
C GLU A 159 1.15 -27.07 56.41
N THR A 160 0.30 -27.24 57.42
CA THR A 160 -1.14 -27.37 57.21
C THR A 160 -1.78 -25.99 57.18
N LEU A 161 -2.54 -25.72 56.12
CA LEU A 161 -3.37 -24.51 55.95
C LEU A 161 -4.29 -24.24 57.15
#